data_AF-W6Q002-F1
#
_entry.id   AF-W6Q002-F1
#
_cell.length_a   1.000
_cell.length_b   1.000
_cell.length_c   1.000
_cell.angle_alpha   90.00
_cell.angle_beta   90.00
_cell.angle_gamma   90.00
#
_symmetry.space_group_name_H-M   'P 1'
#
loop_
_entity.id
_entity.type
_entity.pdbx_description
1 polymer ?
#
loop_
_entity_poly.entity_id
_entity_poly.type
_entity_poly.pdbx_seq_one_letter_code
_entity_poly.pdbx_strand_id
1 'polypeptide(L)'
;MSPFFLVVSLWQATLVTASALCATGCQTAVSNNEFSGISILEDYYSALCQNSLQVKATFICMRDYCPEDEIAKGWNDLNQVCEQDGGVELLPWSIIDDVTDAETKSWPILTYEDIQLGSTFNTSVSVDQSLFQLAYQTNFDWDDQTTRRTNYG
;
A
#
# COMPACT_ATOMS: atom_id res chain seq x y z
N MET A 1 -33.41 -10.94 39.26
CA MET A 1 -33.89 -10.19 38.09
C MET A 1 -32.72 -9.34 37.62
N SER A 2 -32.05 -9.80 36.57
CA SER A 2 -30.81 -9.22 36.04
C SER A 2 -31.09 -7.91 35.29
N PRO A 3 -30.18 -6.92 35.32
CA PRO A 3 -30.35 -5.70 34.54
C PRO A 3 -29.90 -5.93 33.09
N PHE A 4 -30.65 -5.31 32.18
CA PHE A 4 -30.37 -5.15 30.76
C PHE A 4 -29.00 -4.51 30.55
N PHE A 5 -28.06 -5.23 29.92
CA PHE A 5 -26.90 -4.62 29.29
C PHE A 5 -27.27 -4.25 27.86
N LEU A 6 -27.43 -2.95 27.60
CA LEU A 6 -27.36 -2.40 26.24
C LEU A 6 -25.91 -2.49 25.78
N VAL A 7 -25.55 -3.60 25.12
CA VAL A 7 -24.31 -3.67 24.35
C VAL A 7 -24.58 -2.96 23.03
N VAL A 8 -24.39 -1.64 23.02
CA VAL A 8 -24.22 -0.92 21.75
C VAL A 8 -22.87 -1.38 21.21
N SER A 9 -22.90 -2.35 20.30
CA SER A 9 -21.75 -2.73 19.51
C SER A 9 -21.33 -1.52 18.69
N LEU A 10 -20.37 -0.75 19.22
CA LEU A 10 -19.53 0.14 18.45
C LEU A 10 -18.74 -0.75 17.49
N TRP A 11 -19.35 -1.08 16.36
CA TRP A 11 -18.58 -1.38 15.17
C TRP A 11 -17.76 -0.12 14.94
N GLN A 12 -16.47 -0.23 15.22
CA GLN A 12 -15.52 0.80 14.83
C GLN A 12 -15.64 0.90 13.32
N ALA A 13 -16.41 1.88 12.85
CA ALA A 13 -16.09 2.52 11.60
C ALA A 13 -14.69 3.08 11.85
N THR A 14 -13.67 2.31 11.46
CA THR A 14 -12.38 2.87 11.16
C THR A 14 -12.67 3.92 10.11
N LEU A 15 -12.87 5.16 10.57
CA LEU A 15 -12.46 6.32 9.81
C LEU A 15 -11.01 6.00 9.44
N VAL A 16 -10.80 5.54 8.21
CA VAL A 16 -9.55 5.76 7.51
C VAL A 16 -9.45 7.27 7.47
N THR A 17 -8.96 7.85 8.56
CA THR A 17 -8.60 9.26 8.60
C THR A 17 -7.59 9.41 7.48
N ALA A 18 -7.79 10.42 6.63
CA ALA A 18 -7.00 10.72 5.42
C ALA A 18 -5.47 10.57 5.56
N SER A 19 -4.97 10.54 6.79
CA SER A 19 -3.62 10.21 7.29
C SER A 19 -2.94 8.93 6.78
N ALA A 20 -3.43 8.20 5.78
CA ALA A 20 -2.67 7.11 5.15
C ALA A 20 -2.81 7.07 3.61
N LEU A 21 -3.52 8.03 3.01
CA LEU A 21 -3.83 8.02 1.59
C LEU A 21 -2.57 8.06 0.72
N CYS A 22 -1.52 8.75 1.15
CA CYS A 22 -0.24 8.76 0.45
C CYS A 22 0.37 7.35 0.39
N ALA A 23 0.44 6.68 1.53
CA ALA A 23 1.01 5.34 1.64
C ALA A 23 0.18 4.31 0.86
N THR A 24 -1.16 4.40 0.90
CA THR A 24 -2.06 3.60 0.05
C THR A 24 -1.87 3.88 -1.44
N GLY A 25 -1.61 5.15 -1.80
CA GLY A 25 -1.25 5.54 -3.17
C GLY A 25 0.01 4.81 -3.66
N CYS A 26 1.05 4.74 -2.83
CA CYS A 26 2.26 3.98 -3.14
C CYS A 26 2.01 2.47 -3.31
N GLN A 27 1.21 1.88 -2.42
CA GLN A 27 0.82 0.47 -2.56
C GLN A 27 0.08 0.25 -3.88
N THR A 28 -0.89 1.11 -4.21
CA THR A 28 -1.70 1.02 -5.44
C THR A 28 -0.87 1.18 -6.70
N ALA A 29 0.11 2.09 -6.68
CA ALA A 29 1.02 2.30 -7.81
C ALA A 29 1.85 1.04 -8.11
N VAL A 30 2.23 0.28 -7.08
CA VAL A 30 3.09 -0.90 -7.20
C VAL A 30 2.29 -2.20 -7.38
N SER A 31 1.10 -2.32 -6.78
CA SER A 31 0.39 -3.59 -6.56
C SER A 31 -0.08 -4.33 -7.80
N ASN A 32 -0.11 -3.71 -8.98
CA ASN A 32 -0.59 -4.36 -10.21
C ASN A 32 0.55 -4.83 -11.13
N ASN A 33 1.77 -4.94 -10.61
CA ASN A 33 2.95 -5.32 -11.37
C ASN A 33 3.47 -6.68 -10.92
N GLU A 34 4.05 -7.42 -11.87
CA GLU A 34 4.66 -8.70 -11.58
C GLU A 34 6.14 -8.50 -11.19
N PHE A 35 6.53 -9.05 -10.06
CA PHE A 35 7.93 -9.08 -9.61
C PHE A 35 8.40 -10.52 -9.53
N SER A 36 9.62 -10.79 -9.99
CA SER A 36 10.22 -12.11 -9.86
C SER A 36 10.27 -12.56 -8.40
N GLY A 37 9.98 -13.83 -8.16
CA GLY A 37 9.83 -14.40 -6.81
C GLY A 37 8.42 -14.93 -6.61
N ILE A 38 7.63 -14.27 -5.76
CA ILE A 38 6.25 -14.66 -5.47
C ILE A 38 5.33 -13.95 -6.45
N SER A 39 4.57 -14.72 -7.23
CA SER A 39 3.67 -14.20 -8.25
C SER A 39 2.35 -13.70 -7.66
N ILE A 40 1.88 -12.54 -8.11
CA ILE A 40 0.62 -11.96 -7.64
C ILE A 40 -0.60 -12.75 -8.12
N LEU A 41 -0.45 -13.48 -9.24
CA LEU A 41 -1.51 -14.32 -9.80
C LEU A 41 -1.67 -15.64 -9.05
N GLU A 42 -0.63 -16.08 -8.33
CA GLU A 42 -0.64 -17.32 -7.55
C GLU A 42 -1.02 -17.07 -6.09
N ASP A 43 -0.40 -16.06 -5.46
CA ASP A 43 -0.65 -15.70 -4.07
C ASP A 43 -0.54 -14.18 -3.90
N TYR A 44 -1.69 -13.52 -4.00
CA TYR A 44 -1.82 -12.06 -3.95
C TYR A 44 -1.20 -11.44 -2.68
N TYR A 45 -1.54 -11.98 -1.50
CA TYR A 45 -1.07 -11.41 -0.24
C TYR A 45 0.39 -11.75 0.02
N SER A 46 0.86 -12.96 -0.30
CA SER A 46 2.29 -13.26 -0.19
C SER A 46 3.11 -12.42 -1.17
N ALA A 47 2.62 -12.14 -2.38
CA ALA A 47 3.30 -11.23 -3.30
C ALA A 47 3.41 -9.82 -2.71
N LEU A 48 2.29 -9.26 -2.23
CA LEU A 48 2.27 -7.91 -1.66
C LEU A 48 3.08 -7.75 -0.38
N CYS A 49 3.09 -8.77 0.49
CA CYS A 49 3.60 -8.67 1.85
C CYS A 49 5.00 -9.29 2.03
N GLN A 50 5.36 -10.25 1.17
CA GLN A 50 6.58 -11.06 1.31
C GLN A 50 7.48 -11.04 0.06
N ASN A 51 7.04 -10.52 -1.10
CA ASN A 51 7.93 -10.33 -2.23
C ASN A 51 8.85 -9.13 -1.96
N SER A 52 10.11 -9.42 -1.62
CA SER A 52 11.08 -8.37 -1.25
C SER A 52 11.27 -7.27 -2.29
N LEU A 53 11.12 -7.56 -3.59
CA LEU A 53 11.26 -6.54 -4.64
C LEU A 53 10.07 -5.56 -4.62
N GLN A 54 8.87 -6.11 -4.46
CA GLN A 54 7.61 -5.36 -4.42
C GLN A 54 7.48 -4.55 -3.13
N VAL A 55 7.80 -5.15 -1.98
CA VAL A 55 7.74 -4.44 -0.69
C VAL A 55 8.79 -3.32 -0.64
N LYS A 56 10.01 -3.56 -1.14
CA LYS A 56 11.02 -2.49 -1.26
C LYS A 56 10.52 -1.35 -2.15
N ALA A 57 9.94 -1.64 -3.31
CA ALA A 57 9.42 -0.61 -4.21
C ALA A 57 8.34 0.24 -3.52
N THR A 58 7.46 -0.41 -2.76
CA THR A 58 6.41 0.23 -1.98
C THR A 58 6.98 1.13 -0.90
N PHE A 59 7.93 0.64 -0.09
CA PHE A 59 8.53 1.42 1.00
C PHE A 59 9.39 2.58 0.49
N ILE A 60 10.10 2.39 -0.63
CA ILE A 60 10.85 3.47 -1.28
C ILE A 60 9.92 4.53 -1.84
N CYS A 61 8.80 4.15 -2.48
CA CYS A 61 7.78 5.11 -2.90
C CYS A 61 7.25 5.92 -1.69
N MET A 62 6.95 5.25 -0.57
CA MET A 62 6.49 5.90 0.65
C MET A 62 7.54 6.90 1.17
N ARG A 63 8.80 6.49 1.24
CA ARG A 63 9.92 7.34 1.66
C ARG A 63 10.11 8.56 0.74
N ASP A 64 9.91 8.39 -0.56
CA ASP A 64 10.17 9.43 -1.56
C ASP A 64 9.02 10.45 -1.65
N TYR A 65 7.77 10.04 -1.42
CA TYR A 65 6.59 10.88 -1.66
C TYR A 65 5.74 11.21 -0.42
N CYS A 66 5.82 10.43 0.65
CA CYS A 66 4.91 10.56 1.79
C CYS A 66 5.54 11.27 3.00
N PRO A 67 4.73 12.02 3.77
CA PRO A 67 5.17 12.54 5.05
C PRO A 67 5.28 11.42 6.10
N GLU A 68 6.17 11.58 7.08
CA GLU A 68 6.51 10.54 8.06
C GLU A 68 5.30 9.98 8.85
N ASP A 69 4.32 10.83 9.15
CA ASP A 69 3.10 10.43 9.86
C ASP A 69 2.21 9.49 9.02
N GLU A 70 2.09 9.77 7.71
CA GLU A 70 1.37 8.89 6.80
C GLU A 70 2.14 7.59 6.52
N ILE A 71 3.48 7.62 6.51
CA ILE A 71 4.31 6.42 6.39
C ILE A 71 4.03 5.47 7.55
N ALA A 72 4.15 5.94 8.79
CA ALA A 72 3.98 5.11 9.98
C ALA A 72 2.59 4.48 10.03
N LYS A 73 1.56 5.26 9.69
CA LYS A 73 0.19 4.77 9.66
C LYS A 73 -0.06 3.79 8.52
N GLY A 74 0.33 4.13 7.31
CA GLY A 74 0.14 3.27 6.14
C GLY A 74 0.90 1.95 6.22
N TRP A 75 2.09 1.95 6.84
CA TRP A 75 2.83 0.72 7.15
C TRP A 75 2.08 -0.16 8.15
N ASN A 76 1.54 0.43 9.22
CA ASN A 76 0.73 -0.30 10.19
C ASN A 76 -0.56 -0.86 9.57
N ASP A 77 -1.24 -0.08 8.72
CA ASP A 77 -2.45 -0.51 8.03
C ASP A 77 -2.14 -1.64 7.04
N LEU A 78 -1.03 -1.56 6.29
CA LEU A 78 -0.59 -2.65 5.41
C LEU A 78 -0.22 -3.91 6.21
N ASN A 79 0.47 -3.78 7.34
CA ASN A 79 0.79 -4.93 8.19
C ASN A 79 -0.49 -5.60 8.69
N GLN A 80 -1.48 -4.82 9.10
CA GLN A 80 -2.78 -5.35 9.51
C GLN A 80 -3.48 -6.11 8.37
N VAL A 81 -3.47 -5.58 7.14
CA VAL A 81 -4.04 -6.26 5.97
C VAL A 81 -3.31 -7.57 5.68
N CYS A 82 -1.97 -7.56 5.70
CA CYS A 82 -1.17 -8.77 5.51
C CYS A 82 -1.52 -9.86 6.53
N GLU A 83 -1.63 -9.50 7.81
CA GLU A 83 -1.95 -10.44 8.88
C GLU A 83 -3.40 -10.93 8.82
N GLN A 84 -4.37 -10.03 8.67
CA GLN A 84 -5.80 -10.34 8.77
C GLN A 84 -6.34 -11.02 7.53
N ASP A 85 -5.98 -10.53 6.35
CA ASP A 85 -6.53 -11.02 5.09
C ASP A 85 -5.59 -12.03 4.42
N GLY A 86 -4.28 -11.84 4.57
CA GLY A 86 -3.25 -12.71 3.99
C GLY A 86 -2.78 -13.84 4.88
N GLY A 87 -2.95 -13.74 6.20
CA GLY A 87 -2.37 -14.69 7.16
C GLY A 87 -0.84 -14.75 7.12
N VAL A 88 -0.20 -13.69 6.62
CA VAL A 88 1.25 -13.55 6.47
C VAL A 88 1.72 -12.26 7.14
N GLU A 89 2.95 -12.22 7.61
CA GLU A 89 3.52 -10.99 8.16
C GLU A 89 3.92 -10.05 7.01
N LEU A 90 4.01 -8.74 7.25
CA LEU A 90 4.65 -7.82 6.30
C LEU A 90 6.16 -7.81 6.55
N LEU A 91 6.97 -7.73 5.50
CA LEU A 91 8.41 -7.52 5.67
C LEU A 91 8.67 -6.22 6.47
N PRO A 92 9.67 -6.23 7.37
CA PRO A 92 9.94 -5.07 8.22
C PRO A 92 10.42 -3.88 7.40
N TRP A 93 10.12 -2.65 7.85
CA TRP A 93 10.60 -1.42 7.22
C TRP A 93 12.13 -1.41 7.00
N SER A 94 12.87 -2.10 7.89
CA SER A 94 14.33 -2.18 7.85
C SER A 94 14.91 -2.78 6.57
N ILE A 95 14.11 -3.40 5.69
CA ILE A 95 14.59 -3.87 4.38
C ILE A 95 15.04 -2.74 3.45
N ILE A 96 14.74 -1.48 3.79
CA ILE A 96 15.19 -0.29 3.05
C ILE A 96 16.12 0.64 3.86
N ASP A 97 16.54 0.25 5.07
CA ASP A 97 17.41 1.10 5.92
C ASP A 97 18.79 1.37 5.28
N ASP A 98 19.29 0.41 4.50
CA ASP A 98 20.56 0.48 3.79
C ASP A 98 20.44 0.96 2.33
N VAL A 99 19.21 1.11 1.83
CA VAL A 99 18.95 1.50 0.44
C VAL A 99 19.16 3.01 0.27
N THR A 100 20.21 3.38 -0.45
CA THR A 100 20.58 4.78 -0.69
C THR A 100 19.84 5.39 -1.89
N ASP A 101 19.72 6.72 -1.94
CA ASP A 101 19.19 7.43 -3.11
C ASP A 101 20.01 7.18 -4.40
N ALA A 102 21.29 6.87 -4.26
CA ALA A 102 22.14 6.53 -5.41
C ALA A 102 21.79 5.15 -5.96
N GLU A 103 21.41 4.21 -5.09
CA GLU A 103 20.95 2.88 -5.46
C GLU A 103 19.58 2.96 -6.16
N THR A 104 18.62 3.70 -5.59
CA THR A 104 17.27 3.82 -6.20
C THR A 104 17.32 4.48 -7.57
N LYS A 105 18.22 5.44 -7.82
CA LYS A 105 18.44 6.02 -9.15
C LYS A 105 18.92 5.04 -10.22
N SER A 106 19.44 3.88 -9.82
CA SER A 106 19.84 2.81 -10.73
C SER A 106 18.72 1.81 -11.03
N TRP A 107 17.62 1.87 -10.28
CA TRP A 107 16.48 0.99 -10.48
C TRP A 107 15.69 1.38 -11.73
N PRO A 108 15.00 0.42 -12.38
CA PRO A 108 14.00 0.74 -13.39
C PRO A 108 12.93 1.67 -12.80
N ILE A 109 12.46 2.61 -13.61
CA ILE A 109 11.37 3.49 -13.25
C ILE A 109 10.08 2.82 -13.71
N LEU A 110 9.18 2.53 -12.77
CA LEU A 110 7.86 1.98 -13.03
C LEU A 110 6.94 3.11 -13.52
N THR A 111 6.41 2.97 -14.74
CA THR A 111 5.46 3.91 -15.33
C THR A 111 4.06 3.31 -15.52
N TYR A 112 3.11 4.12 -15.94
CA TYR A 112 1.77 3.64 -16.28
C TYR A 112 1.77 2.67 -17.47
N GLU A 113 2.66 2.89 -18.45
CA GLU A 113 2.79 2.01 -19.62
C GLU A 113 3.25 0.60 -19.23
N ASP A 114 4.13 0.47 -18.23
CA ASP A 114 4.56 -0.84 -17.72
C ASP A 114 3.39 -1.66 -17.17
N ILE A 115 2.48 -1.00 -16.46
CA ILE A 115 1.24 -1.61 -15.95
C ILE A 115 0.38 -2.09 -17.12
N GLN A 116 0.22 -1.27 -18.17
CA GLN A 116 -0.58 -1.63 -19.35
C GLN A 116 0.02 -2.81 -20.14
N LEU A 117 1.35 -2.92 -20.17
CA LEU A 117 2.05 -3.98 -20.87
C LEU A 117 2.17 -5.26 -20.05
N GLY A 118 1.88 -5.23 -18.74
CA GLY A 118 2.08 -6.37 -17.85
C GLY A 118 3.56 -6.71 -17.68
N SER A 119 4.41 -5.69 -17.59
CA SER A 119 5.86 -5.85 -17.43
C SER A 119 6.19 -6.67 -16.16
N THR A 120 7.22 -7.53 -16.26
CA THR A 120 7.76 -8.27 -15.12
C THR A 120 9.12 -7.70 -14.72
N PHE A 121 9.29 -7.44 -13.43
CA PHE A 121 10.49 -6.83 -12.88
C PHE A 121 11.37 -7.85 -12.14
N ASN A 122 12.63 -7.94 -12.53
CA ASN A 122 13.64 -8.80 -11.87
C ASN A 122 14.40 -8.10 -10.75
N THR A 123 14.16 -6.80 -10.57
CA THR A 123 14.73 -5.95 -9.52
C THR A 123 13.59 -5.14 -8.88
N SER A 124 13.86 -4.47 -7.77
CA SER A 124 12.95 -3.44 -7.28
C SER A 124 12.93 -2.25 -8.25
N VAL A 125 11.95 -1.37 -8.10
CA VAL A 125 11.66 -0.27 -9.02
C VAL A 125 11.43 1.02 -8.24
N SER A 126 11.76 2.15 -8.86
CA SER A 126 11.33 3.46 -8.41
C SER A 126 10.02 3.83 -9.10
N VAL A 127 9.06 4.40 -8.36
CA VAL A 127 7.76 4.76 -8.92
C VAL A 127 7.84 6.13 -9.59
N ASP A 128 7.41 6.23 -10.85
CA ASP A 128 7.29 7.51 -11.53
C ASP A 128 6.31 8.44 -10.81
N GLN A 129 6.64 9.73 -10.74
CA GLN A 129 5.83 10.70 -9.99
C GLN A 129 4.40 10.81 -10.53
N SER A 130 4.21 10.74 -11.86
CA SER A 130 2.87 10.82 -12.46
C SER A 130 2.04 9.58 -12.15
N LEU A 131 2.67 8.40 -12.11
CA LEU A 131 2.02 7.16 -11.70
C LEU A 131 1.61 7.22 -10.23
N PHE A 132 2.49 7.69 -9.35
CA PHE A 132 2.14 7.90 -7.94
C PHE A 132 0.96 8.87 -7.79
N GLN A 133 0.98 10.02 -8.49
CA GLN A 133 -0.12 10.99 -8.42
C GLN A 133 -1.45 10.41 -8.89
N LEU A 134 -1.45 9.62 -9.97
CA LEU A 134 -2.64 8.92 -10.44
C LEU A 134 -3.18 7.93 -9.39
N ALA A 135 -2.29 7.14 -8.79
CA ALA A 135 -2.67 6.19 -7.75
C ALA A 135 -3.20 6.89 -6.49
N TYR A 136 -2.56 7.98 -6.07
CA TYR A 136 -3.00 8.80 -4.95
C TYR A 136 -4.39 9.40 -5.21
N GLN A 137 -4.61 10.02 -6.37
CA GLN A 137 -5.90 10.60 -6.74
C GLN A 137 -7.01 9.56 -6.79
N THR A 138 -6.71 8.36 -7.32
CA THR A 138 -7.65 7.24 -7.34
C THR A 138 -8.12 6.88 -5.92
N ASN A 139 -7.19 6.79 -4.97
CA ASN A 139 -7.51 6.47 -3.58
C ASN A 139 -8.25 7.61 -2.90
N PHE A 140 -7.85 8.86 -3.15
CA PHE A 140 -8.54 10.04 -2.64
C PHE A 140 -10.00 10.11 -3.11
N ASP A 141 -10.24 9.92 -4.42
CA ASP A 141 -11.58 9.95 -5.00
C ASP A 141 -12.45 8.79 -4.47
N TRP A 142 -11.84 7.62 -4.23
CA TRP A 142 -12.54 6.48 -3.64
C TRP A 142 -12.93 6.74 -2.18
N ASP A 143 -12.05 7.36 -1.40
CA ASP A 143 -12.31 7.75 -0.01
C ASP A 143 -13.42 8.82 0.09
N ASP A 144 -13.36 9.86 -0.77
CA ASP A 144 -14.41 10.89 -0.84
C ASP A 144 -15.77 10.28 -1.23
N GLN A 145 -15.81 9.40 -2.23
CA GLN A 145 -17.03 8.71 -2.64
C GLN A 145 -17.60 7.84 -1.51
N THR A 146 -16.75 7.08 -0.83
CA THR A 146 -17.15 6.20 0.28
C THR A 146 -17.69 7.01 1.45
N THR A 147 -17.02 8.12 1.79
CA THR A 147 -17.44 9.06 2.83
C THR A 147 -18.79 9.69 2.48
N ARG A 148 -18.97 10.18 1.25
CA ARG A 148 -20.24 10.79 0.81
C ARG A 148 -21.39 9.79 0.84
N ARG A 149 -21.18 8.57 0.32
CA ARG A 149 -22.19 7.50 0.34
C ARG A 149 -22.62 7.18 1.78
N THR A 150 -21.66 7.11 2.70
CA THR A 150 -21.92 6.82 4.12
C THR A 150 -22.75 7.93 4.78
N ASN A 151 -22.48 9.19 4.43
CA ASN A 151 -23.13 10.35 5.06
C ASN A 151 -24.46 10.76 4.42
N TYR A 152 -24.63 10.55 3.11
CA TYR A 152 -25.71 11.14 2.33
C TYR A 152 -26.51 10.18 1.45
N GLY A 153 -26.19 8.88 1.48
CA GLY A 153 -26.88 7.74 0.83
C GLY A 153 -27.95 8.05 -0.21
#